data_AF-A0A937QEV9-F1
#
_entry.id   AF-A0A937QEV9-F1
#
_cell.length_a   1.000
_cell.length_b   1.000
_cell.length_c   1.000
_cell.angle_alpha   90.00
_cell.angle_beta   90.00
_cell.angle_gamma   90.00
#
_symmetry.space_group_name_H-M   'P 1'
#
loop_
_entity.id
_entity.type
_entity.pdbx_description
1 polymer ?
#
loop_
_entity_poly.entity_id
_entity_poly.type
_entity_poly.pdbx_seq_one_letter_code
_entity_poly.pdbx_strand_id
1 'polypeptide(L)'
;MTLNRLVLGFILSVVFISITGADQGPYTHTIMHPDRETRLRWIRAYEQAPLARIDRDLVFRIPFRGSLSLLSHLKYTPSERDQGACGNCWAWAGAGVMGIALDVEEGLFDRLSVQFISSCNMAMTCCEGGWLSDFAAFYASEGYAIPWSNSNASWQNGDGNCNVSCGTIATSPDYPVASITAETISTHGVGQAQAIANIKNVLNQNRAVWFGFFMGTQEDWNSFYAFWNTQTEATLWDFDATCGKPYTSAGGGHAVLCVGYNDDDPNNAYWIMLNSWGTTANRPNGLFRVDMHVDYDCADSSWEYNLYWQTLDVEFNIQNEFLYVEPSASCGGNTPCYGTIQEAITAAGSSAVIKIAAGRYYENLALTSEKALTIQGGWNSAFTIQSSTTTIDSLTVSSGTVTAEYVVCQ
;
A
#
# COMPACT_ATOMS: atom_id res chain seq x y z
N MET A 1 -39.40 -48.32 55.39
CA MET A 1 -39.41 -48.14 53.92
C MET A 1 -39.18 -46.67 53.62
N THR A 2 -37.91 -46.30 53.56
CA THR A 2 -37.42 -44.94 53.27
C THR A 2 -36.94 -44.94 51.83
N LEU A 3 -37.58 -44.17 50.96
CA LEU A 3 -37.13 -43.98 49.58
C LEU A 3 -36.82 -42.49 49.37
N ASN A 4 -35.58 -42.12 49.71
CA ASN A 4 -34.98 -40.85 49.29
C ASN A 4 -34.75 -40.92 47.78
N ARG A 5 -35.43 -40.05 47.02
CA ARG A 5 -35.12 -39.82 45.61
C ARG A 5 -33.87 -38.93 45.53
N LEU A 6 -32.73 -39.54 45.22
CA LEU A 6 -31.53 -38.82 44.76
C LEU A 6 -31.84 -38.17 43.40
N VAL A 7 -31.78 -36.85 43.33
CA VAL A 7 -31.69 -36.12 42.05
C VAL A 7 -30.20 -36.06 41.69
N LEU A 8 -29.80 -36.88 40.72
CA LEU A 8 -28.44 -36.89 40.17
C LEU A 8 -28.33 -35.71 39.19
N GLY A 9 -27.73 -34.59 39.62
CA GLY A 9 -27.38 -33.48 38.73
C GLY A 9 -26.21 -33.88 37.84
N PHE A 10 -26.47 -34.16 36.56
CA PHE A 10 -25.42 -34.28 35.55
C PHE A 10 -24.91 -32.87 35.23
N ILE A 11 -23.78 -32.48 35.83
CA ILE A 11 -23.00 -31.34 35.36
C ILE A 11 -22.28 -31.81 34.09
N LEU A 12 -22.81 -31.41 32.93
CA LEU A 12 -22.15 -31.60 31.65
C LEU A 12 -21.01 -30.57 31.57
N SER A 13 -19.83 -30.93 32.10
CA SER A 13 -18.61 -30.17 31.86
C SER A 13 -18.21 -30.36 30.40
N VAL A 14 -18.68 -29.46 29.53
CA VAL A 14 -18.23 -29.34 28.14
C VAL A 14 -16.80 -28.81 28.18
N VAL A 15 -15.84 -29.73 28.14
CA VAL A 15 -14.45 -29.39 27.83
C VAL A 15 -14.43 -29.04 26.34
N PHE A 16 -14.32 -27.76 26.02
CA PHE A 16 -13.92 -27.32 24.69
C PHE A 16 -12.52 -27.83 24.44
N ILE A 17 -12.39 -28.98 23.78
CA ILE A 17 -11.15 -29.36 23.14
C ILE A 17 -11.07 -28.50 21.89
N SER A 18 -10.33 -27.40 21.97
CA SER A 18 -9.88 -26.64 20.80
C SER A 18 -9.11 -27.62 19.92
N ILE A 19 -9.74 -28.10 18.85
CA ILE A 19 -9.05 -28.89 17.83
C ILE A 19 -8.26 -27.88 17.02
N THR A 20 -7.08 -27.52 17.53
CA THR A 20 -6.06 -26.84 16.73
C THR A 20 -5.58 -27.82 15.68
N GLY A 21 -6.17 -27.73 14.49
CA GLY A 21 -5.53 -28.19 13.27
C GLY A 21 -4.35 -27.27 12.99
N ALA A 22 -3.29 -27.40 13.79
CA ALA A 22 -2.03 -26.73 13.58
C ALA A 22 -1.36 -27.41 12.38
N ASP A 23 -1.42 -26.76 11.22
CA ASP A 23 -0.56 -27.10 10.10
C ASP A 23 0.89 -26.76 10.52
N GLN A 24 1.72 -27.78 10.67
CA GLN A 24 3.08 -27.68 11.22
C GLN A 24 4.09 -27.57 10.06
N GLY A 25 4.35 -26.34 9.64
CA GLY A 25 5.46 -25.92 8.77
C GLY A 25 5.76 -24.43 9.02
N PRO A 26 6.97 -23.92 8.75
CA PRO A 26 7.32 -22.54 9.09
C PRO A 26 6.38 -21.58 8.34
N TYR A 27 5.71 -20.73 9.10
CA TYR A 27 4.80 -19.67 8.68
C TYR A 27 5.33 -18.96 7.43
N THR A 28 4.66 -19.06 6.28
CA THR A 28 5.22 -18.42 5.07
C THR A 28 4.22 -17.68 4.16
N HIS A 29 2.94 -18.06 4.04
CA HIS A 29 2.03 -17.46 3.03
C HIS A 29 0.58 -17.35 3.51
N THR A 30 0.30 -16.58 4.58
CA THR A 30 -1.06 -16.48 5.13
C THR A 30 -2.03 -15.78 4.16
N ILE A 31 -3.26 -16.30 4.14
CA ILE A 31 -4.41 -15.76 3.42
C ILE A 31 -5.52 -15.35 4.40
N MET A 32 -6.53 -14.65 3.92
CA MET A 32 -7.72 -14.33 4.71
C MET A 32 -8.71 -15.49 4.63
N HIS A 33 -9.37 -15.80 5.74
CA HIS A 33 -10.40 -16.84 5.82
C HIS A 33 -11.76 -16.26 6.21
N PRO A 34 -12.37 -15.40 5.36
CA PRO A 34 -13.67 -14.84 5.68
C PRO A 34 -14.71 -15.94 5.76
N ASP A 35 -15.55 -15.88 6.77
CA ASP A 35 -16.80 -16.62 6.75
C ASP A 35 -17.74 -16.09 5.65
N ARG A 36 -18.85 -16.80 5.43
CA ARG A 36 -19.80 -16.44 4.38
C ARG A 36 -20.35 -15.03 4.54
N GLU A 37 -20.64 -14.60 5.76
CA GLU A 37 -21.21 -13.28 6.03
C GLU A 37 -20.21 -12.17 5.74
N THR A 38 -18.96 -12.36 6.16
CA THR A 38 -17.84 -11.45 5.92
C THR A 38 -17.53 -11.35 4.43
N ARG A 39 -17.46 -12.47 3.72
CA ARG A 39 -17.27 -12.46 2.27
C ARG A 39 -18.37 -11.70 1.56
N LEU A 40 -19.65 -11.98 1.86
CA LEU A 40 -20.78 -11.25 1.27
C LEU A 40 -20.81 -9.77 1.65
N ARG A 41 -20.28 -9.39 2.82
CA ARG A 41 -20.07 -7.98 3.18
C ARG A 41 -19.03 -7.33 2.28
N TRP A 42 -17.90 -7.98 2.03
CA TRP A 42 -16.85 -7.48 1.14
C TRP A 42 -17.32 -7.35 -0.31
N ILE A 43 -18.05 -8.35 -0.82
CA ILE A 43 -18.65 -8.29 -2.16
C ILE A 43 -19.59 -7.08 -2.27
N ARG A 44 -20.51 -6.90 -1.30
CA ARG A 44 -21.39 -5.73 -1.30
C ARG A 44 -20.64 -4.41 -1.19
N ALA A 45 -19.56 -4.35 -0.40
CA ALA A 45 -18.73 -3.16 -0.30
C ALA A 45 -18.07 -2.80 -1.64
N TYR A 46 -17.63 -3.80 -2.41
CA TYR A 46 -17.13 -3.62 -3.78
C TYR A 46 -18.23 -3.11 -4.72
N GLU A 47 -19.41 -3.73 -4.70
CA GLU A 47 -20.54 -3.36 -5.57
C GLU A 47 -21.10 -1.96 -5.29
N GLN A 48 -21.03 -1.50 -4.03
CA GLN A 48 -21.55 -0.21 -3.59
C GLN A 48 -20.52 0.92 -3.63
N ALA A 49 -19.23 0.60 -3.81
CA ALA A 49 -18.20 1.61 -3.91
C ALA A 49 -18.40 2.49 -5.15
N PRO A 50 -18.04 3.79 -5.10
CA PRO A 50 -18.00 4.65 -6.27
C PRO A 50 -17.16 4.04 -7.40
N LEU A 51 -17.55 4.27 -8.65
CA LEU A 51 -16.76 3.81 -9.79
C LEU A 51 -15.50 4.67 -9.95
N ALA A 52 -14.37 4.00 -10.16
CA ALA A 52 -13.11 4.66 -10.46
C ALA A 52 -13.24 5.51 -11.73
N ARG A 53 -12.70 6.73 -11.67
CA ARG A 53 -12.72 7.65 -12.80
C ARG A 53 -12.03 7.04 -14.03
N ILE A 54 -12.76 6.97 -15.14
CA ILE A 54 -12.19 6.66 -16.46
C ILE A 54 -11.86 7.96 -17.18
N ASP A 55 -10.57 8.22 -17.39
CA ASP A 55 -10.10 9.37 -18.15
C ASP A 55 -10.29 9.13 -19.66
N ARG A 56 -11.24 9.86 -20.25
CA ARG A 56 -11.59 9.75 -21.68
C ARG A 56 -10.47 10.26 -22.60
N ASP A 57 -9.62 11.17 -22.14
CA ASP A 57 -8.51 11.66 -22.96
C ASP A 57 -7.40 10.61 -23.05
N LEU A 58 -7.22 9.80 -22.00
CA LEU A 58 -6.29 8.67 -22.01
C LEU A 58 -6.76 7.53 -22.91
N VAL A 59 -8.07 7.32 -23.08
CA VAL A 59 -8.60 6.25 -23.95
C VAL A 59 -8.00 6.29 -25.37
N PHE A 60 -7.73 7.49 -25.89
CA PHE A 60 -7.14 7.66 -27.23
C PHE A 60 -5.61 7.74 -27.24
N ARG A 61 -4.97 7.85 -26.07
CA ARG A 61 -3.52 8.02 -25.93
C ARG A 61 -2.81 6.75 -25.48
N ILE A 62 -3.50 5.88 -24.74
CA ILE A 62 -2.96 4.58 -24.33
C ILE A 62 -2.72 3.77 -25.61
N PRO A 63 -1.47 3.37 -25.89
CA PRO A 63 -1.18 2.54 -27.04
C PRO A 63 -1.98 1.24 -26.99
N PHE A 64 -2.35 0.72 -28.17
CA PHE A 64 -3.02 -0.59 -28.25
C PHE A 64 -2.18 -1.71 -27.61
N ARG A 65 -0.86 -1.58 -27.62
CA ARG A 65 0.10 -2.41 -26.89
C ARG A 65 1.18 -1.55 -26.26
N GLY A 66 1.62 -1.94 -25.07
CA GLY A 66 2.78 -1.34 -24.44
C GLY A 66 3.06 -1.93 -23.07
N SER A 67 3.83 -1.19 -22.29
CA SER A 67 4.11 -1.53 -20.92
C SER A 67 4.09 -0.30 -20.04
N LEU A 68 3.63 -0.48 -18.81
CA LEU A 68 3.67 0.53 -17.76
C LEU A 68 4.09 -0.17 -16.46
N SER A 69 4.92 0.48 -15.66
CA SER A 69 5.25 0.04 -14.31
C SER A 69 5.31 1.26 -13.40
N LEU A 70 4.54 1.21 -12.30
CA LEU A 70 4.54 2.21 -11.23
C LEU A 70 5.49 1.84 -10.09
N LEU A 71 6.33 0.80 -10.25
CA LEU A 71 7.29 0.41 -9.21
C LEU A 71 8.27 1.51 -8.83
N SER A 72 8.59 2.42 -9.75
CA SER A 72 9.45 3.58 -9.45
C SER A 72 8.82 4.57 -8.47
N HIS A 73 7.49 4.55 -8.32
CA HIS A 73 6.74 5.39 -7.39
C HIS A 73 6.49 4.70 -6.04
N LEU A 74 6.99 3.48 -5.85
CA LEU A 74 6.77 2.72 -4.61
C LEU A 74 8.09 2.49 -3.87
N LYS A 75 8.22 3.06 -2.68
CA LYS A 75 9.32 2.72 -1.75
C LYS A 75 9.00 1.43 -1.00
N TYR A 76 9.72 0.37 -1.30
CA TYR A 76 9.61 -0.90 -0.58
C TYR A 76 10.92 -1.69 -0.59
N THR A 77 11.11 -2.53 0.43
CA THR A 77 12.15 -3.56 0.46
C THR A 77 11.47 -4.90 0.24
N PRO A 78 11.73 -5.64 -0.85
CA PRO A 78 11.04 -6.89 -1.16
C PRO A 78 10.99 -7.89 0.00
N SER A 79 12.13 -8.11 0.67
CA SER A 79 12.25 -9.07 1.78
C SER A 79 11.52 -8.64 3.05
N GLU A 80 11.26 -7.35 3.23
CA GLU A 80 10.52 -6.82 4.38
C GLU A 80 9.03 -6.64 4.07
N ARG A 81 8.61 -6.86 2.82
CA ARG A 81 7.20 -6.85 2.42
C ARG A 81 6.62 -8.25 2.63
N ASP A 82 6.64 -8.67 3.89
CA ASP A 82 6.24 -10.00 4.34
C ASP A 82 5.27 -9.89 5.52
N GLN A 83 4.02 -10.26 5.28
CA GLN A 83 2.96 -10.26 6.28
C GLN A 83 3.13 -11.36 7.33
N GLY A 84 3.93 -12.39 7.04
CA GLY A 84 4.09 -13.56 7.87
C GLY A 84 2.77 -14.31 8.09
N ALA A 85 2.50 -14.65 9.36
CA ALA A 85 1.32 -15.40 9.79
C ALA A 85 0.04 -14.55 9.86
N CYS A 86 0.10 -13.25 9.60
CA CYS A 86 -1.02 -12.34 9.75
C CYS A 86 -1.88 -12.26 8.48
N GLY A 87 -3.20 -12.40 8.59
CA GLY A 87 -4.15 -12.21 7.49
C GLY A 87 -4.41 -10.74 7.14
N ASN A 88 -3.37 -9.93 6.89
CA ASN A 88 -3.50 -8.48 6.63
C ASN A 88 -3.05 -8.05 5.23
N CYS A 89 -2.97 -8.96 4.26
CA CYS A 89 -2.61 -8.66 2.87
C CYS A 89 -3.38 -7.48 2.25
N TRP A 90 -4.66 -7.32 2.62
CA TRP A 90 -5.49 -6.18 2.23
C TRP A 90 -4.88 -4.83 2.61
N ALA A 91 -4.27 -4.73 3.79
CA ALA A 91 -3.62 -3.53 4.29
C ALA A 91 -2.27 -3.30 3.59
N TRP A 92 -1.52 -4.35 3.29
CA TRP A 92 -0.28 -4.24 2.51
C TRP A 92 -0.51 -3.77 1.08
N ALA A 93 -1.55 -4.28 0.42
CA ALA A 93 -1.95 -3.82 -0.90
C ALA A 93 -2.49 -2.38 -0.84
N GLY A 94 -3.34 -2.06 0.15
CA GLY A 94 -3.87 -0.70 0.35
C GLY A 94 -2.77 0.34 0.60
N ALA A 95 -1.82 0.03 1.48
CA ALA A 95 -0.65 0.88 1.76
C ALA A 95 0.23 1.07 0.52
N GLY A 96 0.28 0.07 -0.37
CA GLY A 96 0.96 0.19 -1.67
C GLY A 96 0.26 1.14 -2.62
N VAL A 97 -1.08 1.10 -2.70
CA VAL A 97 -1.87 2.04 -3.51
C VAL A 97 -1.69 3.46 -2.98
N MET A 98 -1.88 3.67 -1.67
CA MET A 98 -1.74 4.99 -1.05
C MET A 98 -0.31 5.52 -1.08
N GLY A 99 0.71 4.65 -0.97
CA GLY A 99 2.11 5.05 -1.06
C GLY A 99 2.53 5.51 -2.47
N ILE A 100 1.99 4.89 -3.52
CA ILE A 100 2.19 5.37 -4.89
C ILE A 100 1.49 6.72 -5.10
N ALA A 101 0.27 6.89 -4.58
CA ALA A 101 -0.42 8.18 -4.63
C ALA A 101 0.37 9.29 -3.92
N LEU A 102 0.93 8.99 -2.74
CA LEU A 102 1.77 9.94 -1.98
C LEU A 102 2.98 10.44 -2.79
N ASP A 103 3.68 9.55 -3.51
CA ASP A 103 4.79 9.96 -4.36
C ASP A 103 4.31 10.74 -5.61
N VAL A 104 3.26 10.26 -6.27
CA VAL A 104 2.75 10.85 -7.52
C VAL A 104 2.11 12.23 -7.32
N GLU A 105 1.35 12.40 -6.23
CA GLU A 105 0.56 13.61 -5.97
C GLU A 105 1.36 14.65 -5.18
N GLU A 106 2.18 14.21 -4.21
CA GLU A 106 2.86 15.09 -3.26
C GLU A 106 4.39 15.11 -3.44
N GLY A 107 4.96 14.21 -4.26
CA GLY A 107 6.41 14.07 -4.43
C GLY A 107 7.12 13.46 -3.22
N LEU A 108 6.37 12.82 -2.31
CA LEU A 108 6.88 12.27 -1.06
C LEU A 108 7.13 10.76 -1.20
N PHE A 109 8.38 10.40 -1.51
CA PHE A 109 8.81 9.00 -1.68
C PHE A 109 9.08 8.30 -0.34
N ASP A 110 8.02 8.00 0.41
CA ASP A 110 8.08 7.28 1.68
C ASP A 110 7.27 5.99 1.71
N ARG A 111 7.77 5.01 2.48
CA ARG A 111 7.09 3.73 2.68
C ARG A 111 6.10 3.91 3.82
N LEU A 112 4.82 3.64 3.60
CA LEU A 112 3.79 3.78 4.63
C LEU A 112 3.78 2.60 5.62
N SER A 113 3.45 2.88 6.88
CA SER A 113 3.37 1.89 7.95
C SER A 113 2.11 1.02 7.85
N VAL A 114 2.30 -0.27 7.57
CA VAL A 114 1.23 -1.28 7.71
C VAL A 114 1.00 -1.65 9.19
N GLN A 115 2.03 -1.48 10.03
CA GLN A 115 1.92 -1.71 11.47
C GLN A 115 0.91 -0.76 12.11
N PHE A 116 0.85 0.48 11.64
CA PHE A 116 -0.07 1.50 12.15
C PHE A 116 -1.53 1.07 12.03
N ILE A 117 -2.01 0.75 10.83
CA ILE A 117 -3.38 0.27 10.64
C ILE A 117 -3.63 -1.06 11.37
N SER A 118 -2.63 -1.95 11.43
CA SER A 118 -2.77 -3.24 12.13
C SER A 118 -2.96 -3.08 13.64
N SER A 119 -2.29 -2.11 14.26
CA SER A 119 -2.32 -1.87 15.71
C SER A 119 -3.38 -0.86 16.15
N CYS A 120 -3.72 0.12 15.31
CA CYS A 120 -4.57 1.25 15.66
C CYS A 120 -6.00 1.14 15.13
N ASN A 121 -6.29 0.21 14.23
CA ASN A 121 -7.66 -0.03 13.78
C ASN A 121 -8.47 -0.80 14.84
N MET A 122 -9.04 -0.06 15.80
CA MET A 122 -9.83 -0.64 16.89
C MET A 122 -11.16 -1.26 16.45
N ALA A 123 -11.60 -1.03 15.21
CA ALA A 123 -12.82 -1.61 14.66
C ALA A 123 -12.63 -3.04 14.14
N MET A 124 -11.39 -3.52 14.03
CA MET A 124 -11.05 -4.79 13.42
C MET A 124 -9.98 -5.53 14.20
N THR A 125 -10.01 -6.86 14.14
CA THR A 125 -8.88 -7.67 14.59
C THR A 125 -7.77 -7.60 13.54
N CYS A 126 -6.59 -7.16 13.97
CA CYS A 126 -5.34 -7.03 13.21
C CYS A 126 -5.07 -8.05 12.07
N CYS A 127 -5.38 -9.35 12.25
CA CYS A 127 -4.97 -10.45 11.37
C CYS A 127 -6.12 -11.32 10.86
N GLU A 128 -7.38 -10.92 11.05
CA GLU A 128 -8.56 -11.71 10.65
C GLU A 128 -9.05 -11.41 9.23
N GLY A 129 -8.31 -10.60 8.47
CA GLY A 129 -8.69 -10.16 7.14
C GLY A 129 -9.41 -8.82 7.15
N GLY A 130 -9.60 -8.30 5.94
CA GLY A 130 -10.20 -7.00 5.70
C GLY A 130 -10.28 -6.71 4.21
N TRP A 131 -10.88 -5.58 3.87
CA TRP A 131 -11.10 -5.15 2.50
C TRP A 131 -10.59 -3.73 2.27
N LEU A 132 -10.50 -3.29 1.01
CA LEU A 132 -10.02 -1.93 0.72
C LEU A 132 -10.93 -0.85 1.32
N SER A 133 -12.24 -1.11 1.43
CA SER A 133 -13.17 -0.20 2.12
C SER A 133 -12.85 -0.05 3.60
N ASP A 134 -12.38 -1.13 4.25
CA ASP A 134 -11.97 -1.10 5.65
C ASP A 134 -10.67 -0.26 5.81
N PHE A 135 -9.76 -0.33 4.83
CA PHE A 135 -8.55 0.51 4.76
C PHE A 135 -8.90 2.00 4.64
N ALA A 136 -9.77 2.33 3.67
CA ALA A 136 -10.23 3.70 3.47
C ALA A 136 -10.95 4.24 4.72
N ALA A 137 -11.83 3.44 5.35
CA ALA A 137 -12.52 3.85 6.56
C ALA A 137 -11.57 4.17 7.73
N PHE A 138 -10.50 3.39 7.90
CA PHE A 138 -9.49 3.65 8.93
C PHE A 138 -8.80 4.99 8.70
N TYR A 139 -8.22 5.22 7.52
CA TYR A 139 -7.47 6.46 7.25
C TYR A 139 -8.38 7.69 7.13
N ALA A 140 -9.64 7.54 6.73
CA ALA A 140 -10.63 8.63 6.78
C ALA A 140 -10.98 9.02 8.22
N SER A 141 -10.99 8.05 9.16
CA SER A 141 -11.26 8.30 10.57
C SER A 141 -10.03 8.83 11.32
N GLU A 142 -8.86 8.28 11.03
CA GLU A 142 -7.60 8.66 11.68
C GLU A 142 -7.11 10.02 11.17
N GLY A 143 -7.31 10.31 9.89
CA GLY A 143 -7.00 11.60 9.28
C GLY A 143 -5.54 11.81 8.89
N TYR A 144 -4.68 10.81 9.05
CA TYR A 144 -3.28 10.85 8.64
C TYR A 144 -2.69 9.45 8.45
N ALA A 145 -1.66 9.36 7.62
CA ALA A 145 -0.79 8.20 7.50
C ALA A 145 0.58 8.49 8.11
N ILE A 146 1.35 7.45 8.43
CA ILE A 146 2.70 7.61 8.99
C ILE A 146 3.72 6.79 8.19
N PRO A 147 4.97 7.25 8.09
CA PRO A 147 6.01 6.47 7.44
C PRO A 147 6.41 5.27 8.30
N TRP A 148 6.90 4.27 7.61
CA TRP A 148 7.45 3.04 8.15
C TRP A 148 8.66 3.28 9.07
N SER A 149 9.40 4.35 8.82
CA SER A 149 10.62 4.68 9.55
C SER A 149 10.36 5.23 10.95
N ASN A 150 9.13 5.72 11.22
CA ASN A 150 8.73 6.14 12.56
C ASN A 150 9.03 5.04 13.59
N SER A 151 9.39 5.47 14.81
CA SER A 151 9.65 4.55 15.91
C SER A 151 8.47 3.59 16.15
N ASN A 152 8.74 2.29 16.16
CA ASN A 152 7.77 1.19 16.25
C ASN A 152 6.73 1.10 15.11
N ALA A 153 6.89 1.84 14.01
CA ALA A 153 6.00 1.79 12.86
C ALA A 153 6.38 0.74 11.81
N SER A 154 7.54 0.10 11.94
CA SER A 154 7.91 -1.05 11.12
C SER A 154 7.06 -2.29 11.46
N TRP A 155 6.84 -3.16 10.47
CA TRP A 155 6.06 -4.38 10.66
C TRP A 155 6.71 -5.32 11.67
N GLN A 156 5.92 -5.69 12.68
CA GLN A 156 6.34 -6.48 13.83
C GLN A 156 5.31 -7.58 14.17
N ASN A 157 4.04 -7.41 13.78
CA ASN A 157 2.98 -8.42 13.99
C ASN A 157 3.02 -9.59 12.98
N GLY A 158 4.19 -9.89 12.40
CA GLY A 158 4.36 -10.98 11.44
C GLY A 158 4.17 -12.37 12.04
N ASP A 159 4.19 -12.50 13.37
CA ASP A 159 3.87 -13.74 14.08
C ASP A 159 2.36 -13.99 14.22
N GLY A 160 1.52 -13.03 13.84
CA GLY A 160 0.06 -13.11 13.95
C GLY A 160 -0.49 -12.85 15.36
N ASN A 161 0.34 -12.55 16.36
CA ASN A 161 -0.09 -12.39 17.75
C ASN A 161 -0.63 -10.99 18.09
N CYS A 162 -0.34 -10.00 17.25
CA CYS A 162 -0.86 -8.64 17.38
C CYS A 162 -0.53 -7.93 18.69
N ASN A 163 0.70 -8.11 19.18
CA ASN A 163 1.13 -7.60 20.48
C ASN A 163 1.59 -6.14 20.46
N VAL A 164 1.79 -5.55 19.28
CA VAL A 164 2.20 -4.14 19.18
C VAL A 164 1.02 -3.23 19.51
N SER A 165 1.15 -2.47 20.59
CA SER A 165 0.14 -1.50 21.02
C SER A 165 0.19 -0.23 20.18
N CYS A 166 -0.98 0.28 19.76
CA CYS A 166 -1.09 1.52 19.01
C CYS A 166 -0.34 2.69 19.68
N GLY A 167 -0.49 2.85 21.00
CA GLY A 167 0.11 3.96 21.75
C GLY A 167 1.64 3.95 21.83
N THR A 168 2.30 2.88 21.36
CA THR A 168 3.77 2.81 21.28
C THR A 168 4.33 3.24 19.93
N ILE A 169 3.47 3.44 18.93
CA ILE A 169 3.86 3.83 17.57
C ILE A 169 3.99 5.35 17.53
N ALA A 170 5.16 5.84 17.12
CA ALA A 170 5.36 7.26 16.91
C ALA A 170 4.53 7.73 15.72
N THR A 171 3.80 8.82 15.89
CA THR A 171 2.90 9.39 14.88
C THR A 171 3.49 10.62 14.19
N SER A 172 4.75 10.95 14.42
CA SER A 172 5.43 12.08 13.77
C SER A 172 6.79 11.63 13.20
N PRO A 173 7.12 11.92 11.92
CA PRO A 173 6.27 12.52 10.87
C PRO A 173 4.89 11.86 10.68
N ASP A 174 3.94 12.65 10.16
CA ASP A 174 2.70 12.15 9.57
C ASP A 174 2.44 12.84 8.21
N TYR A 175 1.51 12.23 7.45
CA TYR A 175 0.98 12.71 6.19
C TYR A 175 -0.52 12.90 6.35
N PRO A 176 -1.01 14.14 6.57
CA PRO A 176 -2.43 14.39 6.72
C PRO A 176 -3.23 13.93 5.50
N VAL A 177 -4.33 13.23 5.75
CA VAL A 177 -5.26 12.74 4.73
C VAL A 177 -6.55 13.55 4.87
N ALA A 178 -6.85 14.40 3.89
CA ALA A 178 -8.11 15.16 3.84
C ALA A 178 -9.30 14.26 3.54
N SER A 179 -9.13 13.36 2.57
CA SER A 179 -10.17 12.40 2.19
C SER A 179 -9.54 11.14 1.62
N ILE A 180 -10.24 10.01 1.76
CA ILE A 180 -9.85 8.75 1.16
C ILE A 180 -11.08 7.88 0.92
N THR A 181 -11.23 7.36 -0.30
CA THR A 181 -12.36 6.54 -0.72
C THR A 181 -11.86 5.34 -1.53
N ALA A 182 -12.39 4.16 -1.24
CA ALA A 182 -12.19 3.00 -2.10
C ALA A 182 -13.09 3.12 -3.34
N GLU A 183 -12.50 3.00 -4.53
CA GLU A 183 -13.21 3.04 -5.81
C GLU A 183 -13.14 1.71 -6.54
N THR A 184 -14.23 1.32 -7.18
CA THR A 184 -14.34 0.09 -7.96
C THR A 184 -14.01 0.33 -9.43
N ILE A 185 -13.08 -0.45 -9.97
CA ILE A 185 -12.81 -0.51 -11.41
C ILE A 185 -13.81 -1.51 -12.01
N SER A 186 -14.65 -1.04 -12.92
CA SER A 186 -15.68 -1.89 -13.53
C SER A 186 -15.04 -2.98 -14.42
N THR A 187 -15.07 -4.23 -13.95
CA THR A 187 -14.51 -5.39 -14.66
C THR A 187 -15.52 -6.52 -14.86
N HIS A 188 -16.53 -6.63 -13.99
CA HIS A 188 -17.61 -7.62 -14.10
C HIS A 188 -18.66 -7.21 -15.13
N GLY A 189 -19.11 -8.14 -15.95
CA GLY A 189 -20.22 -8.00 -16.91
C GLY A 189 -19.96 -7.04 -18.07
N VAL A 190 -18.75 -6.51 -18.22
CA VAL A 190 -18.37 -5.55 -19.28
C VAL A 190 -17.64 -6.19 -20.46
N GLY A 191 -17.27 -7.47 -20.33
CA GLY A 191 -16.46 -8.20 -21.30
C GLY A 191 -14.96 -7.90 -21.18
N GLN A 192 -14.14 -8.87 -21.59
CA GLN A 192 -12.69 -8.89 -21.36
C GLN A 192 -11.96 -7.64 -21.88
N ALA A 193 -12.22 -7.22 -23.12
CA ALA A 193 -11.54 -6.05 -23.70
C ALA A 193 -11.83 -4.75 -22.92
N GLN A 194 -13.06 -4.57 -22.44
CA GLN A 194 -13.43 -3.38 -21.67
C GLN A 194 -12.87 -3.45 -20.24
N ALA A 195 -12.86 -4.62 -19.61
CA ALA A 195 -12.24 -4.83 -18.31
C ALA A 195 -10.74 -4.49 -18.34
N ILE A 196 -10.01 -5.02 -19.33
CA ILE A 196 -8.60 -4.69 -19.57
C ILE A 196 -8.42 -3.19 -19.79
N ALA A 197 -9.24 -2.57 -20.64
CA ALA A 197 -9.16 -1.14 -20.92
C ALA A 197 -9.39 -0.28 -19.68
N ASN A 198 -10.34 -0.66 -18.81
CA ASN A 198 -10.64 0.06 -17.58
C ASN A 198 -9.47 0.00 -16.59
N ILE A 199 -8.86 -1.17 -16.40
CA ILE A 199 -7.70 -1.33 -15.51
C ILE A 199 -6.50 -0.55 -16.06
N LYS A 200 -6.20 -0.68 -17.36
CA LYS A 200 -5.13 0.10 -18.00
C LYS A 200 -5.37 1.60 -17.87
N ASN A 201 -6.62 2.05 -17.99
CA ASN A 201 -6.95 3.47 -17.88
C ASN A 201 -6.59 4.02 -16.48
N VAL A 202 -6.94 3.29 -15.41
CA VAL A 202 -6.58 3.69 -14.03
C VAL A 202 -5.07 3.68 -13.83
N LEU A 203 -4.38 2.63 -14.27
CA LEU A 203 -2.92 2.55 -14.16
C LEU A 203 -2.20 3.70 -14.92
N ASN A 204 -2.69 4.08 -16.10
CA ASN A 204 -2.13 5.21 -16.88
C ASN A 204 -2.47 6.60 -16.29
N GLN A 205 -3.33 6.67 -15.27
CA GLN A 205 -3.47 7.87 -14.44
C GLN A 205 -2.44 7.91 -13.30
N ASN A 206 -1.42 7.03 -13.33
CA ASN A 206 -0.46 6.80 -12.25
C ASN A 206 -1.09 6.31 -10.94
N ARG A 207 -2.29 5.72 -11.02
CA ARG A 207 -3.00 5.17 -9.86
C ARG A 207 -2.83 3.66 -9.84
N ALA A 208 -2.15 3.16 -8.80
CA ALA A 208 -2.02 1.72 -8.61
C ALA A 208 -3.35 1.07 -8.24
N VAL A 209 -3.44 -0.24 -8.44
CA VAL A 209 -4.69 -0.98 -8.31
C VAL A 209 -4.55 -2.03 -7.22
N TRP A 210 -5.47 -2.01 -6.27
CA TRP A 210 -5.68 -3.07 -5.29
C TRP A 210 -6.43 -4.22 -5.96
N PHE A 211 -5.82 -5.40 -5.99
CA PHE A 211 -6.41 -6.58 -6.61
C PHE A 211 -6.69 -7.64 -5.54
N GLY A 212 -7.96 -7.85 -5.24
CA GLY A 212 -8.45 -8.88 -4.33
C GLY A 212 -8.99 -10.07 -5.09
N PHE A 213 -8.75 -11.28 -4.58
CA PHE A 213 -9.30 -12.49 -5.19
C PHE A 213 -9.68 -13.54 -4.15
N PHE A 214 -10.68 -14.36 -4.49
CA PHE A 214 -11.09 -15.55 -3.73
C PHE A 214 -10.78 -16.83 -4.49
N MET A 215 -10.35 -17.86 -3.76
CA MET A 215 -10.26 -19.22 -4.27
C MET A 215 -10.96 -20.16 -3.29
N GLY A 216 -11.76 -21.08 -3.83
CA GLY A 216 -12.74 -21.82 -3.05
C GLY A 216 -12.26 -23.13 -2.45
N THR A 217 -11.19 -23.73 -2.99
CA THR A 217 -10.76 -25.08 -2.61
C THR A 217 -9.33 -25.13 -2.12
N GLN A 218 -9.03 -26.13 -1.29
CA GLN A 218 -7.66 -26.40 -0.85
C GLN A 218 -6.73 -26.70 -2.04
N GLU A 219 -7.23 -27.31 -3.10
CA GLU A 219 -6.46 -27.64 -4.30
C GLU A 219 -6.01 -26.37 -5.05
N ASP A 220 -6.88 -25.37 -5.14
CA ASP A 220 -6.56 -24.08 -5.76
C ASP A 220 -5.47 -23.36 -4.94
N TRP A 221 -5.62 -23.31 -3.62
CA TRP A 221 -4.62 -22.72 -2.74
C TRP A 221 -3.28 -23.47 -2.80
N ASN A 222 -3.30 -24.81 -2.78
CA ASN A 222 -2.09 -25.61 -2.93
C ASN A 222 -1.37 -25.31 -4.27
N SER A 223 -2.14 -25.15 -5.35
CA SER A 223 -1.62 -24.81 -6.67
C SER A 223 -1.00 -23.42 -6.68
N PHE A 224 -1.63 -22.44 -6.03
CA PHE A 224 -1.09 -21.08 -5.92
C PHE A 224 0.16 -21.02 -5.03
N TYR A 225 0.19 -21.74 -3.91
CA TYR A 225 1.39 -21.87 -3.08
C TYR A 225 2.53 -22.56 -3.85
N ALA A 226 2.24 -23.60 -4.62
CA ALA A 226 3.23 -24.25 -5.47
C ALA A 226 3.76 -23.28 -6.54
N PHE A 227 2.87 -22.52 -7.18
CA PHE A 227 3.25 -21.46 -8.12
C PHE A 227 4.16 -20.42 -7.47
N TRP A 228 3.79 -19.92 -6.29
CA TRP A 228 4.59 -18.92 -5.58
C TRP A 228 5.98 -19.44 -5.20
N ASN A 229 6.05 -20.64 -4.62
CA ASN A 229 7.29 -21.18 -4.07
C ASN A 229 8.24 -21.77 -5.11
N THR A 230 7.72 -22.28 -6.24
CA THR A 230 8.53 -23.02 -7.21
C THR A 230 8.78 -22.28 -8.52
N GLN A 231 7.88 -21.40 -8.94
CA GLN A 231 7.97 -20.70 -10.22
C GLN A 231 8.68 -19.35 -10.08
N THR A 232 9.06 -18.76 -11.22
CA THR A 232 9.75 -17.47 -11.29
C THR A 232 8.78 -16.30 -11.40
N GLU A 233 9.27 -15.07 -11.16
CA GLU A 233 8.50 -13.83 -11.38
C GLU A 233 7.95 -13.69 -12.81
N ALA A 234 8.60 -14.32 -13.78
CA ALA A 234 8.20 -14.28 -15.19
C ALA A 234 7.03 -15.21 -15.53
N THR A 235 6.69 -16.14 -14.64
CA THR A 235 5.63 -17.13 -14.86
C THR A 235 4.26 -16.50 -14.67
N LEU A 236 3.35 -16.75 -15.62
CA LEU A 236 1.97 -16.28 -15.55
C LEU A 236 1.16 -17.17 -14.61
N TRP A 237 0.39 -16.55 -13.73
CA TRP A 237 -0.70 -17.20 -13.02
C TRP A 237 -2.01 -16.92 -13.76
N ASP A 238 -2.74 -17.99 -14.04
CA ASP A 238 -4.05 -17.95 -14.68
C ASP A 238 -5.12 -18.32 -13.66
N PHE A 239 -6.07 -17.42 -13.43
CA PHE A 239 -7.16 -17.62 -12.49
C PHE A 239 -8.30 -18.48 -13.06
N ASP A 240 -8.34 -18.72 -14.37
CA ASP A 240 -9.46 -19.41 -15.04
C ASP A 240 -9.65 -20.84 -14.51
N ALA A 241 -8.55 -21.47 -14.08
CA ALA A 241 -8.58 -22.78 -13.44
C ALA A 241 -9.35 -22.83 -12.11
N THR A 242 -9.68 -21.68 -11.53
CA THR A 242 -10.41 -21.55 -10.25
C THR A 242 -11.92 -21.34 -10.45
N CYS A 243 -12.35 -21.03 -11.67
CA CYS A 243 -13.73 -20.66 -11.95
C CYS A 243 -14.68 -21.86 -11.88
N GLY A 244 -15.93 -21.59 -11.50
CA GLY A 244 -17.00 -22.58 -11.35
C GLY A 244 -16.82 -23.57 -10.19
N LYS A 245 -15.73 -23.46 -9.43
CA LYS A 245 -15.46 -24.33 -8.26
C LYS A 245 -16.24 -23.86 -7.03
N PRO A 246 -16.59 -24.76 -6.10
CA PRO A 246 -17.30 -24.38 -4.88
C PRO A 246 -16.40 -23.62 -3.90
N TYR A 247 -16.98 -22.68 -3.16
CA TYR A 247 -16.34 -22.08 -2.00
C TYR A 247 -16.54 -22.97 -0.77
N THR A 248 -15.51 -23.74 -0.43
CA THR A 248 -15.53 -24.75 0.65
C THR A 248 -15.09 -24.14 1.99
N SER A 249 -15.00 -24.95 3.04
CA SER A 249 -14.39 -24.53 4.32
C SER A 249 -12.89 -24.20 4.21
N ALA A 250 -12.22 -24.64 3.14
CA ALA A 250 -10.85 -24.25 2.80
C ALA A 250 -10.79 -22.99 1.91
N GLY A 251 -11.95 -22.40 1.59
CA GLY A 251 -12.03 -21.17 0.85
C GLY A 251 -11.34 -20.02 1.60
N GLY A 252 -10.76 -19.11 0.83
CA GLY A 252 -10.08 -17.95 1.38
C GLY A 252 -10.01 -16.82 0.37
N GLY A 253 -9.49 -15.69 0.82
CA GLY A 253 -9.21 -14.52 -0.01
C GLY A 253 -7.79 -14.02 0.17
N HIS A 254 -7.26 -13.35 -0.85
CA HIS A 254 -5.97 -12.67 -0.79
C HIS A 254 -6.02 -11.37 -1.56
N ALA A 255 -5.15 -10.42 -1.20
CA ALA A 255 -5.07 -9.13 -1.85
C ALA A 255 -3.62 -8.79 -2.16
N VAL A 256 -3.39 -8.30 -3.38
CA VAL A 256 -2.07 -7.92 -3.88
C VAL A 256 -2.14 -6.57 -4.59
N LEU A 257 -0.98 -5.97 -4.81
CA LEU A 257 -0.88 -4.67 -5.48
C LEU A 257 -0.59 -4.87 -6.96
N CYS A 258 -1.48 -4.45 -7.84
CA CYS A 258 -1.22 -4.33 -9.27
C CYS A 258 -0.56 -2.97 -9.55
N VAL A 259 0.69 -3.01 -10.02
CA VAL A 259 1.53 -1.82 -10.27
C VAL A 259 1.73 -1.53 -11.75
N GLY A 260 1.14 -2.31 -12.65
CA GLY A 260 1.38 -2.12 -14.07
C GLY A 260 1.00 -3.31 -14.93
N TYR A 261 1.45 -3.27 -16.19
CA TYR A 261 1.18 -4.29 -17.19
C TYR A 261 2.27 -4.33 -18.26
N ASN A 262 2.32 -5.41 -19.01
CA ASN A 262 3.00 -5.48 -20.30
C ASN A 262 2.15 -6.32 -21.26
N ASP A 263 1.85 -5.78 -22.43
CA ASP A 263 1.19 -6.49 -23.53
C ASP A 263 1.88 -6.28 -24.88
N ASP A 264 3.19 -6.05 -24.85
CA ASP A 264 4.03 -5.98 -26.06
C ASP A 264 3.93 -7.30 -26.85
N ASP A 265 3.96 -8.43 -26.13
CA ASP A 265 3.61 -9.75 -26.66
C ASP A 265 2.15 -10.08 -26.33
N PRO A 266 1.23 -10.07 -27.32
CA PRO A 266 -0.19 -10.33 -27.08
C PRO A 266 -0.46 -11.76 -26.61
N ASN A 267 0.43 -12.72 -26.88
CA ASN A 267 0.26 -14.11 -26.43
C ASN A 267 0.71 -14.32 -24.99
N ASN A 268 1.40 -13.33 -24.41
CA ASN A 268 1.93 -13.36 -23.05
C ASN A 268 1.66 -12.02 -22.37
N ALA A 269 0.49 -11.43 -22.61
CA ALA A 269 0.10 -10.17 -21.98
C ALA A 269 -0.20 -10.40 -20.50
N TYR A 270 0.30 -9.53 -19.62
CA TYR A 270 0.17 -9.72 -18.18
C TYR A 270 0.02 -8.43 -17.37
N TRP A 271 -0.55 -8.59 -16.19
CA TRP A 271 -0.52 -7.61 -15.10
C TRP A 271 0.69 -7.87 -14.20
N ILE A 272 1.32 -6.80 -13.71
CA ILE A 272 2.46 -6.86 -12.79
C ILE A 272 1.91 -6.77 -11.36
N MET A 273 2.05 -7.85 -10.60
CA MET A 273 1.53 -7.95 -9.24
C MET A 273 2.65 -8.00 -8.21
N LEU A 274 2.54 -7.20 -7.15
CA LEU A 274 3.42 -7.19 -5.99
C LEU A 274 2.70 -7.80 -4.79
N ASN A 275 3.26 -8.92 -4.31
CA ASN A 275 2.71 -9.68 -3.19
C ASN A 275 3.19 -9.13 -1.83
N SER A 276 2.72 -9.73 -0.73
CA SER A 276 3.13 -9.43 0.65
C SER A 276 3.64 -10.65 1.41
N TRP A 277 4.32 -11.56 0.70
CA TRP A 277 4.90 -12.80 1.24
C TRP A 277 6.43 -12.82 1.17
N GLY A 278 7.05 -11.64 1.19
CA GLY A 278 8.49 -11.49 1.11
C GLY A 278 9.09 -11.98 -0.22
N THR A 279 10.36 -12.38 -0.15
CA THR A 279 11.12 -12.86 -1.30
C THR A 279 11.35 -14.36 -1.25
N THR A 280 11.42 -14.99 -2.42
CA THR A 280 11.98 -16.35 -2.57
C THR A 280 13.21 -16.29 -3.47
N ALA A 281 13.97 -17.38 -3.56
CA ALA A 281 15.10 -17.48 -4.49
C ALA A 281 14.69 -17.20 -5.95
N ASN A 282 13.45 -17.52 -6.32
CA ASN A 282 12.89 -17.32 -7.66
C ASN A 282 12.08 -16.01 -7.79
N ARG A 283 11.90 -15.27 -6.69
CA ARG A 283 11.11 -14.02 -6.58
C ARG A 283 11.84 -12.96 -5.74
N PRO A 284 13.00 -12.47 -6.22
CA PRO A 284 13.82 -11.52 -5.46
C PRO A 284 13.16 -10.15 -5.29
N ASN A 285 12.16 -9.80 -6.11
CA ASN A 285 11.41 -8.55 -6.02
C ASN A 285 10.02 -8.73 -5.40
N GLY A 286 9.66 -9.95 -4.98
CA GLY A 286 8.33 -10.25 -4.45
C GLY A 286 7.21 -10.15 -5.49
N LEU A 287 7.57 -10.21 -6.78
CA LEU A 287 6.63 -10.03 -7.88
C LEU A 287 6.10 -11.35 -8.42
N PHE A 288 4.92 -11.28 -9.04
CA PHE A 288 4.43 -12.29 -9.96
C PHE A 288 3.61 -11.64 -11.07
N ARG A 289 3.25 -12.44 -12.08
CA ARG A 289 2.45 -11.98 -13.22
C ARG A 289 1.11 -12.70 -13.21
N VAL A 290 0.06 -11.97 -13.52
CA VAL A 290 -1.27 -12.53 -13.76
C VAL A 290 -1.55 -12.39 -15.25
N ASP A 291 -2.09 -13.45 -15.87
CA ASP A 291 -2.52 -13.38 -17.26
C ASP A 291 -3.51 -12.22 -17.46
N MET A 292 -3.30 -11.42 -18.50
CA MET A 292 -4.19 -10.30 -18.81
C MET A 292 -5.54 -10.76 -19.34
N HIS A 293 -5.61 -11.95 -19.95
CA HIS A 293 -6.79 -12.49 -20.60
C HIS A 293 -7.56 -13.50 -19.72
N VAL A 294 -7.47 -13.34 -18.40
CA VAL A 294 -8.36 -14.08 -17.47
C VAL A 294 -9.84 -13.83 -17.77
N ASP A 295 -10.67 -14.76 -17.33
CA ASP A 295 -12.11 -14.59 -17.22
C ASP A 295 -12.41 -13.58 -16.11
N TYR A 296 -12.65 -12.32 -16.51
CA TYR A 296 -13.03 -11.27 -15.57
C TYR A 296 -14.39 -11.52 -14.89
N ASP A 297 -15.22 -12.41 -15.46
CA ASP A 297 -16.48 -12.85 -14.88
C ASP A 297 -16.34 -14.17 -14.12
N CYS A 298 -15.10 -14.61 -13.87
CA CYS A 298 -14.81 -15.79 -13.06
C CYS A 298 -15.54 -15.72 -11.72
N ALA A 299 -16.38 -16.74 -11.48
CA ALA A 299 -17.20 -16.84 -10.29
C ALA A 299 -17.15 -18.25 -9.71
N ASP A 300 -17.47 -18.39 -8.43
CA ASP A 300 -17.63 -19.69 -7.80
C ASP A 300 -18.94 -20.41 -8.23
N SER A 301 -19.14 -21.63 -7.76
CA SER A 301 -20.36 -22.41 -8.07
C SER A 301 -21.67 -21.80 -7.55
N SER A 302 -21.60 -20.72 -6.76
CA SER A 302 -22.74 -19.94 -6.25
C SER A 302 -22.94 -18.63 -7.02
N TRP A 303 -22.20 -18.41 -8.11
CA TRP A 303 -22.23 -17.19 -8.94
C TRP A 303 -21.69 -15.94 -8.26
N GLU A 304 -20.91 -16.09 -7.20
CA GLU A 304 -20.20 -14.97 -6.58
C GLU A 304 -18.85 -14.79 -7.29
N TYR A 305 -18.54 -13.59 -7.76
CA TYR A 305 -17.29 -13.32 -8.48
C TYR A 305 -16.06 -13.67 -7.63
N ASN A 306 -14.96 -14.01 -8.29
CA ASN A 306 -13.69 -14.35 -7.65
C ASN A 306 -12.67 -13.23 -7.73
N LEU A 307 -12.74 -12.33 -8.71
CA LEU A 307 -11.69 -11.33 -9.01
C LEU A 307 -12.21 -9.91 -8.80
N TYR A 308 -11.53 -9.09 -8.00
CA TYR A 308 -11.99 -7.77 -7.58
C TYR A 308 -10.90 -6.72 -7.79
N TRP A 309 -11.21 -5.69 -8.57
CA TRP A 309 -10.27 -4.64 -8.97
C TRP A 309 -10.71 -3.29 -8.40
N GLN A 310 -9.93 -2.72 -7.48
CA GLN A 310 -10.24 -1.44 -6.83
C GLN A 310 -9.02 -0.53 -6.79
N THR A 311 -9.23 0.75 -6.57
CA THR A 311 -8.16 1.73 -6.30
C THR A 311 -8.60 2.67 -5.18
N LEU A 312 -7.75 3.62 -4.81
CA LEU A 312 -8.07 4.64 -3.81
C LEU A 312 -8.12 6.00 -4.50
N ASP A 313 -9.17 6.75 -4.23
CA ASP A 313 -9.20 8.21 -4.41
C ASP A 313 -8.78 8.81 -3.07
N VAL A 314 -7.57 9.34 -2.99
CA VAL A 314 -6.99 9.92 -1.77
C VAL A 314 -6.65 11.37 -2.05
N GLU A 315 -6.95 12.24 -1.10
CA GLU A 315 -6.53 13.62 -1.11
C GLU A 315 -5.71 13.85 0.16
N PHE A 316 -4.45 14.22 -0.01
CA PHE A 316 -3.60 14.59 1.10
C PHE A 316 -3.78 16.08 1.43
N ASN A 317 -3.69 16.43 2.72
CA ASN A 317 -3.63 17.81 3.18
C ASN A 317 -2.22 18.14 3.67
N ILE A 318 -1.23 17.85 2.82
CA ILE A 318 0.16 18.19 3.11
C ILE A 318 0.25 19.72 2.98
N GLN A 319 0.24 20.42 4.12
CA GLN A 319 0.69 21.79 4.11
C GLN A 319 2.19 21.76 3.83
N ASN A 320 2.56 22.08 2.59
CA ASN A 320 3.95 22.25 2.22
C ASN A 320 4.54 23.35 3.11
N GLU A 321 5.29 22.94 4.12
CA GLU A 321 6.02 23.85 4.99
C GLU A 321 7.12 24.49 4.14
N PHE A 322 6.94 25.76 3.79
CA PHE A 322 7.95 26.51 3.04
C PHE A 322 8.82 27.29 4.01
N LEU A 323 10.12 26.98 4.03
CA LEU A 323 11.12 27.79 4.71
C LEU A 323 11.92 28.53 3.66
N TYR A 324 12.26 29.78 3.96
CA TYR A 324 12.97 30.65 3.04
C TYR A 324 14.35 30.98 3.61
N VAL A 325 15.37 30.92 2.76
CA VAL A 325 16.76 31.15 3.18
C VAL A 325 17.41 32.21 2.31
N GLU A 326 17.83 33.29 2.94
CA GLU A 326 18.61 34.36 2.33
C GLU A 326 19.56 34.94 3.39
N PRO A 327 20.84 35.24 3.08
CA PRO A 327 21.80 35.67 4.10
C PRO A 327 21.41 36.93 4.86
N SER A 328 20.58 37.78 4.26
CA SER A 328 20.06 38.99 4.91
C SER A 328 18.88 38.73 5.87
N ALA A 329 18.33 37.51 5.85
CA ALA A 329 17.09 37.11 6.50
C ALA A 329 15.89 38.02 6.18
N SER A 330 15.88 38.64 4.99
CA SER A 330 14.74 39.46 4.54
C SER A 330 13.69 38.63 3.78
N CYS A 331 14.15 37.63 3.02
CA CYS A 331 13.38 36.72 2.19
C CYS A 331 12.23 37.36 1.37
N GLY A 332 12.36 38.63 0.98
CA GLY A 332 11.29 39.35 0.28
C GLY A 332 9.96 39.43 1.05
N GLY A 333 9.98 39.28 2.38
CA GLY A 333 8.80 39.26 3.24
C GLY A 333 8.13 37.89 3.44
N ASN A 334 8.69 36.81 2.88
CA ASN A 334 8.21 35.45 3.12
C ASN A 334 8.62 34.95 4.51
N THR A 335 7.76 34.16 5.16
CA THR A 335 8.00 33.62 6.51
C THR A 335 7.66 32.13 6.59
N PRO A 336 8.41 31.33 7.37
CA PRO A 336 9.60 31.70 8.14
C PRO A 336 10.85 31.93 7.26
N CYS A 337 11.69 32.89 7.64
CA CYS A 337 12.90 33.28 6.93
C CYS A 337 14.15 33.09 7.81
N TYR A 338 15.18 32.49 7.25
CA TYR A 338 16.42 32.15 7.95
C TYR A 338 17.64 32.74 7.22
N GLY A 339 18.67 33.07 8.00
CA GLY A 339 19.94 33.58 7.46
C GLY A 339 20.83 32.48 6.89
N THR A 340 20.65 31.24 7.36
CA THR A 340 21.46 30.08 6.96
C THR A 340 20.58 28.90 6.58
N ILE A 341 21.13 28.01 5.74
CA ILE A 341 20.42 26.81 5.31
C ILE A 341 20.33 25.81 6.47
N GLN A 342 21.38 25.69 7.30
CA GLN A 342 21.37 24.78 8.44
C GLN A 342 20.31 25.14 9.48
N GLU A 343 20.06 26.42 9.73
CA GLU A 343 18.98 26.85 10.63
C GLU A 343 17.62 26.44 10.07
N ALA A 344 17.38 26.62 8.77
CA ALA A 344 16.15 26.16 8.14
C ALA A 344 15.99 24.64 8.24
N ILE A 345 17.04 23.85 7.96
CA ILE A 345 17.02 22.39 8.12
C ILE A 345 16.68 21.98 9.56
N THR A 346 17.23 22.71 10.52
CA THR A 346 17.01 22.44 11.95
C THR A 346 15.58 22.77 12.37
N ALA A 347 15.06 23.91 11.89
CA ALA A 347 13.74 24.44 12.24
C ALA A 347 12.58 23.78 11.48
N ALA A 348 12.84 23.26 10.28
CA ALA A 348 11.84 22.57 9.47
C ALA A 348 11.13 21.48 10.27
N GLY A 349 9.83 21.31 10.04
CA GLY A 349 9.06 20.18 10.54
C GLY A 349 9.49 18.86 9.89
N SER A 350 8.61 17.87 9.97
CA SER A 350 8.90 16.53 9.50
C SER A 350 8.93 16.40 7.97
N SER A 351 8.23 17.29 7.25
CA SER A 351 8.28 17.41 5.79
C SER A 351 8.23 18.88 5.39
N ALA A 352 9.21 19.35 4.60
CA ALA A 352 9.30 20.77 4.24
C ALA A 352 10.08 21.02 2.94
N VAL A 353 9.77 22.16 2.30
CA VAL A 353 10.51 22.71 1.16
C VAL A 353 11.30 23.94 1.61
N ILE A 354 12.62 23.83 1.60
CA ILE A 354 13.54 24.93 1.92
C ILE A 354 13.95 25.60 0.60
N LYS A 355 13.40 26.79 0.35
CA LYS A 355 13.76 27.62 -0.81
C LYS A 355 14.93 28.51 -0.45
N ILE A 356 15.99 28.46 -1.24
CA ILE A 356 17.22 29.20 -1.00
C ILE A 356 17.47 30.20 -2.13
N ALA A 357 17.75 31.44 -1.75
CA ALA A 357 18.18 32.46 -2.70
C ALA A 357 19.47 32.03 -3.41
N ALA A 358 19.62 32.42 -4.68
CA ALA A 358 20.80 32.13 -5.47
C ALA A 358 22.04 32.78 -4.83
N GLY A 359 23.13 32.02 -4.71
CA GLY A 359 24.36 32.50 -4.08
C GLY A 359 25.27 31.36 -3.63
N ARG A 360 26.43 31.72 -3.08
CA ARG A 360 27.35 30.79 -2.41
C ARG A 360 27.15 30.89 -0.90
N TYR A 361 26.84 29.77 -0.28
CA TYR A 361 26.70 29.59 1.15
C TYR A 361 27.86 28.71 1.62
N TYR A 362 28.71 29.24 2.50
CA TYR A 362 29.85 28.51 3.05
C TYR A 362 29.40 27.65 4.24
N GLU A 363 28.56 26.65 3.94
CA GLU A 363 27.93 25.79 4.94
C GLU A 363 28.20 24.32 4.65
N ASN A 364 28.48 23.57 5.74
CA ASN A 364 28.53 22.11 5.74
C ASN A 364 27.23 21.61 6.36
N LEU A 365 26.26 21.31 5.51
CA LEU A 365 24.91 20.98 5.92
C LEU A 365 24.84 19.55 6.47
N ALA A 366 24.02 19.36 7.50
CA ALA A 366 23.74 18.07 8.08
C ALA A 366 22.25 17.89 8.38
N LEU A 367 21.65 16.81 7.85
CA LEU A 367 20.36 16.30 8.31
C LEU A 367 20.59 15.11 9.25
N THR A 368 20.37 15.35 10.55
CA THR A 368 20.60 14.36 11.62
C THR A 368 19.31 13.86 12.27
N SER A 369 18.17 14.42 11.87
CA SER A 369 16.84 14.07 12.37
C SER A 369 16.01 13.46 11.25
N GLU A 370 15.05 12.64 11.61
CA GLU A 370 14.21 11.91 10.67
C GLU A 370 13.15 12.85 10.06
N LYS A 371 13.53 13.51 8.95
CA LYS A 371 12.71 14.45 8.18
C LYS A 371 12.82 14.15 6.70
N ALA A 372 11.81 14.51 5.93
CA ALA A 372 11.82 14.50 4.47
C ALA A 372 11.88 15.94 3.95
N LEU A 373 13.05 16.39 3.50
CA LEU A 373 13.26 17.79 3.10
C LEU A 373 13.53 17.91 1.59
N THR A 374 12.91 18.88 0.94
CA THR A 374 13.32 19.32 -0.40
C THR A 374 14.08 20.64 -0.29
N ILE A 375 15.34 20.66 -0.71
CA ILE A 375 16.16 21.86 -0.75
C ILE A 375 16.22 22.38 -2.19
N GLN A 376 15.62 23.55 -2.42
CA GLN A 376 15.52 24.18 -3.73
C GLN A 376 16.40 25.43 -3.79
N GLY A 377 17.53 25.35 -4.49
CA GLY A 377 18.41 26.49 -4.73
C GLY A 377 17.96 27.39 -5.88
N GLY A 378 18.65 28.52 -6.07
CA GLY A 378 18.56 29.30 -7.30
C GLY A 378 17.42 30.32 -7.39
N TRP A 379 16.77 30.65 -6.28
CA TRP A 379 15.68 31.63 -6.24
C TRP A 379 16.19 33.08 -6.25
N ASN A 380 15.42 34.01 -6.81
CA ASN A 380 15.64 35.44 -6.56
C ASN A 380 15.27 35.82 -5.11
N SER A 381 15.70 36.99 -4.64
CA SER A 381 15.44 37.46 -3.26
C SER A 381 13.94 37.60 -2.90
N ALA A 382 13.07 37.69 -3.92
CA ALA A 382 11.62 37.70 -3.76
C ALA A 382 10.98 36.30 -3.79
N PHE A 383 11.74 35.24 -4.03
CA PHE A 383 11.26 33.85 -4.13
C PHE A 383 10.11 33.61 -5.12
N THR A 384 10.13 34.37 -6.22
CA THR A 384 9.11 34.32 -7.30
C THR A 384 9.64 33.69 -8.57
N ILE A 385 10.97 33.66 -8.76
CA ILE A 385 11.63 33.15 -9.96
C ILE A 385 12.81 32.27 -9.55
N GLN A 386 12.86 31.04 -10.06
CA GLN A 386 13.99 30.11 -9.95
C GLN A 386 14.70 30.05 -11.30
N SER A 387 15.92 30.59 -11.39
CA SER A 387 16.63 30.74 -12.68
C SER A 387 18.13 30.52 -12.62
N SER A 388 18.65 30.14 -11.45
CA SER A 388 20.08 29.94 -11.20
C SER A 388 20.27 28.72 -10.30
N THR A 389 21.45 28.57 -9.71
CA THR A 389 21.77 27.56 -8.70
C THR A 389 22.23 28.20 -7.40
N THR A 390 22.11 27.46 -6.30
CA THR A 390 22.75 27.78 -5.02
C THR A 390 23.93 26.84 -4.79
N THR A 391 25.04 27.36 -4.28
CA THR A 391 26.24 26.55 -4.03
C THR A 391 26.51 26.41 -2.53
N ILE A 392 26.82 25.20 -2.08
CA ILE A 392 27.15 24.85 -0.68
C ILE A 392 28.49 24.12 -0.58
N ASP A 393 29.11 24.03 0.61
CA ASP A 393 30.37 23.29 0.79
C ASP A 393 30.12 21.78 0.80
N SER A 394 29.15 21.32 1.60
CA SER A 394 28.77 19.90 1.66
C SER A 394 27.36 19.68 2.20
N LEU A 395 26.80 18.50 1.95
CA LEU A 395 25.55 18.02 2.54
C LEU A 395 25.73 16.58 3.01
N THR A 396 25.52 16.35 4.31
CA THR A 396 25.56 15.02 4.93
C THR A 396 24.16 14.66 5.42
N VAL A 397 23.63 13.50 5.02
CA VAL A 397 22.35 12.98 5.51
C VAL A 397 22.63 11.76 6.37
N SER A 398 22.43 11.90 7.68
CA SER A 398 22.63 10.83 8.67
C SER A 398 21.32 10.18 9.11
N SER A 399 20.20 10.88 8.99
CA SER A 399 18.84 10.38 9.21
C SER A 399 17.87 11.13 8.30
N GLY A 400 16.76 10.51 7.89
CA GLY A 400 15.79 11.11 6.97
C GLY A 400 16.19 11.09 5.49
N THR A 401 15.54 11.93 4.68
CA THR A 401 15.73 12.05 3.23
C THR A 401 15.86 13.52 2.82
N VAL A 402 16.75 13.80 1.85
CA VAL A 402 16.88 15.12 1.23
C VAL A 402 16.82 15.00 -0.28
N THR A 403 15.88 15.71 -0.90
CA THR A 403 15.86 15.97 -2.34
C THR A 403 16.52 17.32 -2.60
N ALA A 404 17.59 17.36 -3.40
CA ALA A 404 18.32 18.59 -3.71
C ALA A 404 18.08 19.01 -5.17
N GLU A 405 17.56 20.21 -5.37
CA GLU A 405 17.21 20.77 -6.68
C GLU A 405 17.91 22.11 -6.87
N TYR A 406 18.58 22.30 -8.01
CA TYR A 406 19.34 23.54 -8.30
C TYR A 406 20.39 23.88 -7.22
N VAL A 407 20.91 22.86 -6.53
CA VAL A 407 21.99 22.98 -5.54
C VAL A 407 23.26 22.35 -6.10
N VAL A 408 24.39 23.02 -5.92
CA VAL A 408 25.71 22.55 -6.33
C VAL A 408 26.60 22.42 -5.09
N CYS A 409 27.10 21.22 -4.81
CA CYS A 409 28.15 21.01 -3.80
C CYS A 409 29.51 21.23 -4.44
N GLN A 410 30.33 22.12 -3.87
CA GLN A 410 31.64 22.50 -4.43
C GLN A 410 32.67 22.77 -3.36
#